data_AF-A0A956CIL9-F1
#
_entry.id   AF-A0A956CIL9-F1
#
_cell.length_a   1.000
_cell.length_b   1.000
_cell.length_c   1.000
_cell.angle_alpha   90.00
_cell.angle_beta   90.00
_cell.angle_gamma   90.00
#
_symmetry.space_group_name_H-M   'P 1'
#
loop_
_entity.id
_entity.type
_entity.pdbx_description
1 polymer ?
#
loop_
_entity_poly.entity_id
_entity_poly.type
_entity_poly.pdbx_seq_one_letter_code
_entity_poly.pdbx_strand_id
1 'polypeptide(L)'
;MTWAATSNPETHLVRRHSRFVSEVLRTELTHGAASEGLLVVDIDAPTPAARGRLALVMESAIEDALERRGASPPGVGASSDLDASLSDQLYRARQVGKSGLCLSLGTLAGVANLAGALDAEDSAVLRWWLAATEERPVRLLLSDDDRHLAVYDEPTALSHIVGELDEPDAPAESGEKKVVLAAPEVAQSSATMELSEAPPAVEAIYRDVRGDDAEEEAVSSDADALAQAMAALFDEHVDSSDERELSDEDDALVSDALGSRAPQQAEPEASEPAPEADADPVVEAAEPEPPTVVPEPSLADTEAAPEPEVDWRTWMMELSAARGPKPLAVVERMFVSAYVPLADAVARGLADDDAREVLETWSQSFAKSYSEAFDALRVRGKRPTMVLDVPDIALRMGRLHGARSIQLVLVDGMRFDLGLRVNDRIKMLVGGHAALTERLLLWSALPSTTEVQVELIGKGPAGLKEIGTHPDSEIPVARGRAAATLRRIRTGQRELLKLDIVESALSVPGAPISERLDALADEAAEAIANHLMHLPPRTLVLVFGDHGFTVDAMGNGTSAGDHGGASPDEVLVPAFSWLVGAVH
;
A
#
# COMPACT_ATOMS: atom_id res chain seq x y z
N MET A 1 42.30 58.98 -21.72
CA MET A 1 42.02 57.60 -22.15
C MET A 1 41.21 56.96 -21.05
N THR A 2 39.91 56.81 -21.26
CA THR A 2 38.90 56.46 -20.26
C THR A 2 38.12 55.29 -20.82
N TRP A 3 38.16 54.14 -20.14
CA TRP A 3 37.34 52.97 -20.46
C TRP A 3 36.03 53.07 -19.67
N ALA A 4 34.90 53.15 -20.38
CA ALA A 4 33.58 53.02 -19.81
C ALA A 4 33.08 51.59 -20.09
N ALA A 5 32.91 50.80 -19.04
CA ALA A 5 32.25 49.51 -19.10
C ALA A 5 30.74 49.73 -18.98
N THR A 6 30.01 49.50 -20.07
CA THR A 6 28.55 49.41 -20.08
C THR A 6 28.14 48.06 -19.51
N SER A 7 27.77 48.03 -18.22
CA SER A 7 27.05 46.92 -17.61
C SER A 7 25.64 46.88 -18.17
N ASN A 8 25.31 45.86 -18.96
CA ASN A 8 23.98 45.64 -19.53
C ASN A 8 23.03 45.17 -18.41
N PRO A 9 21.95 45.90 -18.08
CA PRO A 9 21.06 45.55 -16.96
C PRO A 9 20.18 44.29 -17.22
N GLU A 10 20.23 43.67 -18.39
CA GLU A 10 19.45 42.46 -18.69
C GLU A 10 20.06 41.14 -18.20
N THR A 11 21.34 41.09 -17.80
CA THR A 11 21.98 39.84 -17.34
C THR A 11 21.65 39.47 -15.89
N HIS A 12 20.94 40.31 -15.14
CA HIS A 12 20.47 39.98 -13.79
C HIS A 12 19.04 39.41 -13.72
N LEU A 13 18.32 39.32 -14.85
CA LEU A 13 16.96 38.75 -14.92
C LEU A 13 16.92 37.21 -14.96
N VAL A 14 18.06 36.52 -14.99
CA VAL A 14 18.15 35.07 -15.23
C VAL A 14 18.07 34.22 -13.95
N ARG A 15 17.95 34.83 -12.76
CA ARG A 15 17.84 34.11 -11.48
C ARG A 15 16.41 33.94 -10.95
N ARG A 16 15.40 33.89 -11.82
CA ARG A 16 14.08 33.36 -11.41
C ARG A 16 14.08 31.87 -11.65
N HIS A 17 13.97 31.12 -10.55
CA HIS A 17 14.17 29.68 -10.54
C HIS A 17 12.92 28.89 -10.99
N SER A 18 11.75 29.53 -11.02
CA SER A 18 10.52 29.02 -11.63
C SER A 18 9.90 30.00 -12.63
N ARG A 19 9.31 29.50 -13.74
CA ARG A 19 8.57 30.32 -14.71
C ARG A 19 7.67 29.51 -15.65
N PHE A 20 6.61 30.15 -16.11
CA PHE A 20 5.79 29.69 -17.24
C PHE A 20 6.50 29.98 -18.57
N VAL A 21 6.51 28.99 -19.47
CA VAL A 21 7.22 29.05 -20.76
C VAL A 21 6.37 28.42 -21.87
N SER A 22 6.40 29.04 -23.05
CA SER A 22 5.88 28.41 -24.26
C SER A 22 6.75 27.22 -24.66
N GLU A 23 6.23 26.33 -25.49
CA GLU A 23 6.97 25.15 -25.98
C GLU A 23 8.30 25.53 -26.66
N VAL A 24 8.28 26.56 -27.52
CA VAL A 24 9.49 27.07 -28.20
C VAL A 24 10.53 27.56 -27.19
N LEU A 25 10.09 28.36 -26.21
CA LEU A 25 11.00 28.90 -25.20
C LEU A 25 11.49 27.80 -24.24
N ARG A 26 10.68 26.77 -23.98
CA ARG A 26 11.05 25.62 -23.17
C ARG A 26 12.27 24.92 -23.76
N THR A 27 12.28 24.62 -25.05
CA THR A 27 13.42 24.00 -25.74
C THR A 27 14.70 24.84 -25.63
N GLU A 28 14.59 26.15 -25.81
CA GLU A 28 15.75 27.05 -25.67
C GLU A 28 16.31 27.04 -24.25
N LEU A 29 15.42 27.05 -23.25
CA LEU A 29 15.81 27.13 -21.85
C LEU A 29 16.32 25.81 -21.28
N THR A 30 15.80 24.66 -21.73
CA THR A 30 16.36 23.36 -21.38
C THR A 30 17.74 23.18 -22.01
N HIS A 31 17.94 23.62 -23.26
CA HIS A 31 19.26 23.65 -23.87
C HIS A 31 20.25 24.54 -23.10
N GLY A 32 19.81 25.75 -22.72
CA GLY A 32 20.59 26.66 -21.88
C GLY A 32 20.95 26.04 -20.53
N ALA A 33 19.97 25.43 -19.84
CA ALA A 33 20.20 24.73 -18.56
C ALA A 33 21.21 23.59 -18.69
N ALA A 34 21.14 22.80 -19.76
CA ALA A 34 22.11 21.74 -20.02
C ALA A 34 23.53 22.30 -20.21
N SER A 35 23.67 23.44 -20.92
CA SER A 35 24.96 24.12 -21.11
C SER A 35 25.52 24.72 -19.82
N GLU A 36 24.66 25.08 -18.88
CA GLU A 36 24.99 25.52 -17.51
C GLU A 36 25.36 24.36 -16.56
N GLY A 37 25.29 23.11 -17.04
CA GLY A 37 25.64 21.92 -16.28
C GLY A 37 24.51 21.34 -15.43
N LEU A 38 23.25 21.78 -15.62
CA LEU A 38 22.10 21.16 -14.96
C LEU A 38 21.71 19.83 -15.66
N LEU A 39 21.12 18.91 -14.90
CA LEU A 39 20.43 17.75 -15.44
C LEU A 39 19.03 18.18 -15.89
N VAL A 40 18.77 18.13 -17.19
CA VAL A 40 17.43 18.39 -17.74
C VAL A 40 16.59 17.14 -17.56
N VAL A 41 15.42 17.30 -16.94
CA VAL A 41 14.41 16.28 -16.74
C VAL A 41 13.14 16.75 -17.43
N ASP A 42 12.80 16.13 -18.55
CA ASP A 42 11.54 16.36 -19.24
C ASP A 42 10.47 15.43 -18.64
N ILE A 43 9.38 16.04 -18.17
CA ILE A 43 8.27 15.37 -17.51
C ILE A 43 7.07 15.52 -18.44
N ASP A 44 6.58 14.40 -18.97
CA ASP A 44 5.42 14.39 -19.86
C ASP A 44 4.16 14.95 -19.18
N ALA A 45 3.18 15.38 -19.98
CA ALA A 45 1.91 15.88 -19.46
C ALA A 45 1.20 14.75 -18.68
N PRO A 46 0.95 14.91 -17.37
CA PRO A 46 0.34 13.85 -16.57
C PRO A 46 -1.13 13.64 -16.99
N THR A 47 -1.56 12.38 -17.03
CA THR A 47 -2.92 11.99 -17.39
C THR A 47 -3.88 12.10 -16.19
N PRO A 48 -5.21 12.04 -16.38
CA PRO A 48 -6.16 12.07 -15.26
C PRO A 48 -5.93 10.98 -14.22
N ALA A 49 -5.36 9.83 -14.61
CA ALA A 49 -5.02 8.76 -13.69
C ALA A 49 -3.92 9.19 -12.69
N ALA A 50 -3.10 10.19 -13.03
CA ALA A 50 -2.04 10.70 -12.17
C ALA A 50 -2.50 11.78 -11.17
N ARG A 51 -3.81 12.08 -11.10
CA ARG A 51 -4.35 13.03 -10.12
C ARG A 51 -4.04 12.57 -8.69
N GLY A 52 -3.55 13.50 -7.87
CA GLY A 52 -3.10 13.26 -6.50
C GLY A 52 -1.77 12.49 -6.43
N ARG A 53 -1.09 12.31 -7.56
CA ARG A 53 0.15 11.54 -7.68
C ARG A 53 1.24 12.30 -8.42
N LEU A 54 1.16 13.63 -8.49
CA LEU A 54 2.15 14.46 -9.18
C LEU A 54 3.57 14.25 -8.63
N ALA A 55 3.72 14.06 -7.31
CA ALA A 55 5.02 13.74 -6.70
C ALA A 55 5.66 12.51 -7.35
N LEU A 56 4.91 11.41 -7.42
CA LEU A 56 5.40 10.15 -7.99
C LEU A 56 5.78 10.28 -9.46
N VAL A 57 5.00 11.05 -10.24
CA VAL A 57 5.30 11.32 -11.66
C VAL A 57 6.62 12.08 -11.80
N MET A 58 6.80 13.14 -11.01
CA MET A 58 8.03 13.95 -11.04
C MET A 58 9.25 13.13 -10.57
N GLU A 59 9.12 12.39 -9.48
CA GLU A 59 10.20 11.55 -8.95
C GLU A 59 10.61 10.47 -9.94
N SER A 60 9.65 9.75 -10.53
CA SER A 60 9.95 8.70 -11.53
C SER A 60 10.72 9.28 -12.71
N ALA A 61 10.32 10.44 -13.23
CA ALA A 61 11.03 11.09 -14.32
C ALA A 61 12.46 11.53 -13.94
N ILE A 62 12.68 11.99 -12.71
CA ILE A 62 14.01 12.35 -12.20
C ILE A 62 14.89 11.10 -12.08
N GLU A 63 14.36 10.00 -11.51
CA GLU A 63 15.07 8.73 -11.40
C GLU A 63 15.45 8.18 -12.77
N ASP A 64 14.53 8.15 -13.73
CA ASP A 64 14.79 7.72 -15.10
C ASP A 64 15.88 8.59 -15.77
N ALA A 65 15.91 9.89 -15.48
CA ALA A 65 16.93 10.80 -16.01
C ALA A 65 18.31 10.59 -15.37
N LEU A 66 18.35 10.28 -14.07
CA LEU A 66 19.57 9.96 -13.33
C LEU A 66 20.14 8.60 -13.76
N GLU A 67 19.29 7.58 -13.87
CA GLU A 67 19.66 6.22 -14.30
C GLU A 67 20.26 6.25 -15.72
N ARG A 68 19.64 6.95 -16.67
CA ARG A 68 20.18 7.13 -18.03
C ARG A 68 21.55 7.82 -18.07
N ARG A 69 21.95 8.49 -16.98
CA ARG A 69 23.27 9.12 -16.83
C ARG A 69 24.26 8.27 -16.05
N GLY A 70 23.88 7.06 -15.67
CA GLY A 70 24.71 6.15 -14.88
C GLY A 70 24.86 6.58 -13.43
N ALA A 71 23.88 7.31 -12.87
CA ALA A 71 23.86 7.59 -11.44
C ALA A 71 23.65 6.29 -10.65
N SER A 72 24.15 6.24 -9.42
CA SER A 72 23.86 5.12 -8.52
C SER A 72 22.36 5.02 -8.20
N PRO A 73 21.86 3.83 -7.79
CA PRO A 73 20.49 3.68 -7.32
C PRO A 73 20.17 4.62 -6.15
N PRO A 74 18.89 4.98 -5.93
CA PRO A 74 18.49 5.86 -4.83
C PRO A 74 18.91 5.31 -3.47
N GLY A 75 19.53 6.17 -2.65
CA GLY A 75 19.97 5.83 -1.28
C GLY A 75 18.85 5.93 -0.24
N VAL A 76 17.75 6.57 -0.62
CA VAL A 76 16.52 6.76 0.18
C VAL A 76 15.41 5.88 -0.39
N GLY A 77 14.58 5.31 0.48
CA GLY A 77 13.47 4.47 0.05
C GLY A 77 12.38 5.26 -0.69
N ALA A 78 11.59 4.56 -1.51
CA ALA A 78 10.48 5.12 -2.29
C ALA A 78 9.36 5.77 -1.43
N SER A 79 9.37 5.58 -0.11
CA SER A 79 8.43 6.17 0.85
C SER A 79 9.04 7.31 1.68
N SER A 80 10.10 7.94 1.17
CA SER A 80 10.80 9.02 1.90
C SER A 80 10.14 10.38 1.64
N ASP A 81 10.32 11.31 2.58
CA ASP A 81 9.89 12.70 2.42
C ASP A 81 10.58 13.35 1.19
N LEU A 82 9.85 14.23 0.50
CA LEU A 82 10.30 14.93 -0.72
C LEU A 82 11.65 15.62 -0.53
N ASP A 83 11.92 16.14 0.67
CA ASP A 83 13.19 16.80 1.00
C ASP A 83 14.39 15.86 0.99
N ALA A 84 14.21 14.66 1.55
CA ALA A 84 15.24 13.63 1.57
C ALA A 84 15.47 13.07 0.16
N SER A 85 14.38 12.82 -0.58
CA SER A 85 14.37 12.39 -1.98
C SER A 85 15.16 13.37 -2.86
N LEU A 86 14.81 14.67 -2.83
CA LEU A 86 15.51 15.70 -3.60
C LEU A 86 16.98 15.86 -3.17
N SER A 87 17.29 15.75 -1.88
CA SER A 87 18.67 15.85 -1.39
C SER A 87 19.56 14.74 -1.98
N ASP A 88 19.05 13.51 -2.00
CA ASP A 88 19.71 12.35 -2.60
C ASP A 88 19.83 12.49 -4.12
N GLN A 89 18.76 12.89 -4.80
CA GLN A 89 18.77 13.14 -6.25
C GLN A 89 19.79 14.22 -6.65
N LEU A 90 19.88 15.32 -5.89
CA LEU A 90 20.89 16.37 -6.11
C LEU A 90 22.31 15.87 -5.83
N TYR A 91 22.49 15.01 -4.83
CA TYR A 91 23.78 14.38 -4.57
C TYR A 91 24.20 13.47 -5.73
N ARG A 92 23.30 12.63 -6.23
CA ARG A 92 23.53 11.74 -7.37
C ARG A 92 23.72 12.50 -8.68
N ALA A 93 22.97 13.58 -8.91
CA ALA A 93 23.19 14.48 -10.03
C ALA A 93 24.64 15.01 -10.04
N ARG A 94 25.20 15.38 -8.88
CA ARG A 94 26.60 15.80 -8.75
C ARG A 94 27.60 14.70 -9.08
N GLN A 95 27.32 13.45 -8.72
CA GLN A 95 28.18 12.32 -9.07
C GLN A 95 28.27 12.11 -10.58
N VAL A 96 27.19 12.34 -11.32
CA VAL A 96 27.18 12.30 -12.80
C VAL A 96 27.59 13.63 -13.46
N GLY A 97 28.28 14.50 -12.72
CA GLY A 97 28.85 15.75 -13.22
C GLY A 97 27.83 16.86 -13.46
N LYS A 98 26.66 16.80 -12.83
CA LYS A 98 25.61 17.83 -12.93
C LYS A 98 25.54 18.68 -11.68
N SER A 99 25.40 19.99 -11.84
CA SER A 99 25.39 20.95 -10.73
C SER A 99 24.04 21.06 -10.02
N GLY A 100 22.97 20.54 -10.63
CA GLY A 100 21.59 20.64 -10.16
C GLY A 100 20.58 20.04 -11.15
N LEU A 101 19.29 20.36 -10.97
CA LEU A 101 18.17 19.87 -11.79
C LEU A 101 17.49 21.01 -12.55
N CYS A 102 16.98 20.71 -13.75
CA CYS A 102 16.09 21.56 -14.52
C CYS A 102 14.87 20.73 -14.94
N LEU A 103 13.77 20.89 -14.22
CA LEU A 103 12.52 20.18 -14.43
C LEU A 103 11.66 20.93 -15.44
N SER A 104 11.24 20.22 -16.49
CA SER A 104 10.50 20.73 -17.64
C SER A 104 9.17 20.00 -17.71
N LEU A 105 8.11 20.61 -17.16
CA LEU A 105 6.82 19.95 -17.02
C LEU A 105 5.94 20.20 -18.24
N GLY A 106 5.34 19.13 -18.76
CA GLY A 106 4.15 19.18 -19.62
C GLY A 106 2.99 19.92 -18.97
N THR A 107 1.91 20.14 -19.73
CA THR A 107 0.71 20.76 -19.16
C THR A 107 0.13 19.91 -18.02
N LEU A 108 -0.26 20.56 -16.92
CA LEU A 108 -0.90 19.95 -15.77
C LEU A 108 -2.43 19.85 -15.91
N ALA A 109 -3.00 20.29 -17.04
CA ALA A 109 -4.44 20.27 -17.27
C ALA A 109 -5.05 18.85 -17.16
N GLY A 110 -4.28 17.81 -17.46
CA GLY A 110 -4.75 16.42 -17.36
C GLY A 110 -5.07 15.96 -15.94
N VAL A 111 -4.38 16.50 -14.92
CA VAL A 111 -4.61 16.14 -13.50
C VAL A 111 -5.58 17.10 -12.80
N ALA A 112 -5.82 18.28 -13.38
CA ALA A 112 -6.80 19.23 -12.86
C ALA A 112 -8.22 18.64 -12.83
N ASN A 113 -9.04 19.12 -11.90
CA ASN A 113 -10.46 18.81 -11.83
C ASN A 113 -11.28 19.60 -12.88
N LEU A 114 -12.60 19.36 -12.94
CA LEU A 114 -13.49 20.03 -13.89
C LEU A 114 -13.57 21.55 -13.72
N ALA A 115 -13.19 22.08 -12.55
CA ALA A 115 -13.11 23.51 -12.28
C ALA A 115 -11.75 24.11 -12.68
N GLY A 116 -10.85 23.33 -13.28
CA GLY A 116 -9.50 23.77 -13.64
C GLY A 116 -8.58 23.97 -12.44
N ALA A 117 -8.85 23.28 -11.33
CA ALA A 117 -8.01 23.31 -10.14
C ALA A 117 -7.25 21.99 -9.96
N LEU A 118 -5.97 22.06 -9.60
CA LEU A 118 -5.24 20.90 -9.08
C LEU A 118 -5.87 20.46 -7.75
N ASP A 119 -5.78 19.18 -7.40
CA ASP A 119 -6.24 18.74 -6.09
C ASP A 119 -5.29 19.23 -4.97
N ALA A 120 -5.65 18.98 -3.71
CA ALA A 120 -4.89 19.47 -2.57
C ALA A 120 -3.47 18.87 -2.49
N GLU A 121 -3.31 17.62 -2.90
CA GLU A 121 -2.04 16.88 -2.83
C GLU A 121 -1.08 17.37 -3.93
N ASP A 122 -1.54 17.41 -5.18
CA ASP A 122 -0.78 17.94 -6.32
C ASP A 122 -0.45 19.43 -6.14
N SER A 123 -1.37 20.21 -5.56
CA SER A 123 -1.11 21.61 -5.20
C SER A 123 0.00 21.72 -4.17
N ALA A 124 0.02 20.86 -3.14
CA ALA A 124 1.06 20.87 -2.11
C ALA A 124 2.43 20.51 -2.70
N VAL A 125 2.50 19.51 -3.57
CA VAL A 125 3.72 19.11 -4.29
C VAL A 125 4.26 20.27 -5.14
N LEU A 126 3.38 20.93 -5.90
CA LEU A 126 3.80 22.06 -6.75
C LEU A 126 4.31 23.24 -5.92
N ARG A 127 3.64 23.59 -4.81
CA ARG A 127 4.12 24.64 -3.88
C ARG A 127 5.48 24.29 -3.29
N TRP A 128 5.66 23.03 -2.88
CA TRP A 128 6.94 22.56 -2.35
C TRP A 128 8.07 22.68 -3.36
N TRP A 129 7.87 22.25 -4.61
CA TRP A 129 8.89 22.39 -5.66
C TRP A 129 9.20 23.85 -6.00
N LEU A 130 8.19 24.71 -6.00
CA LEU A 130 8.38 26.16 -6.19
C LEU A 130 9.29 26.73 -5.08
N ALA A 131 9.03 26.40 -3.81
CA ALA A 131 9.88 26.80 -2.69
C ALA A 131 11.30 26.21 -2.79
N ALA A 132 11.42 24.93 -3.14
CA ALA A 132 12.71 24.27 -3.31
C ALA A 132 13.59 24.96 -4.38
N THR A 133 12.99 25.60 -5.38
CA THR A 133 13.74 26.37 -6.39
C THR A 133 14.45 27.61 -5.82
N GLU A 134 14.03 28.12 -4.66
CA GLU A 134 14.66 29.29 -4.02
C GLU A 134 15.90 28.91 -3.22
N GLU A 135 15.93 27.70 -2.66
CA GLU A 135 16.95 27.27 -1.70
C GLU A 135 17.97 26.30 -2.30
N ARG A 136 17.60 25.60 -3.39
CA ARG A 136 18.35 24.49 -3.95
C ARG A 136 18.68 24.75 -5.43
N PRO A 137 19.70 24.09 -6.01
CA PRO A 137 20.04 24.24 -7.42
C PRO A 137 19.04 23.50 -8.32
N VAL A 138 17.77 23.94 -8.27
CA VAL A 138 16.65 23.41 -9.04
C VAL A 138 16.05 24.55 -9.86
N ARG A 139 15.70 24.24 -11.10
CA ARG A 139 14.92 25.13 -11.99
C ARG A 139 13.63 24.42 -12.37
N LEU A 140 12.50 25.12 -12.32
CA LEU A 140 11.18 24.61 -12.67
C LEU A 140 10.58 25.39 -13.85
N LEU A 141 10.34 24.71 -14.97
CA LEU A 141 9.71 25.27 -16.15
C LEU A 141 8.29 24.69 -16.29
N LEU A 142 7.28 25.57 -16.22
CA LEU A 142 5.86 25.22 -16.30
C LEU A 142 5.29 25.58 -17.68
N SER A 143 4.27 24.87 -18.14
CA SER A 143 3.62 25.18 -19.42
C SER A 143 2.86 26.51 -19.36
N ASP A 144 2.97 27.35 -20.39
CA ASP A 144 2.19 28.60 -20.45
C ASP A 144 0.67 28.36 -20.43
N ASP A 145 0.22 27.19 -20.88
CA ASP A 145 -1.18 26.76 -20.82
C ASP A 145 -1.70 26.62 -19.38
N ASP A 146 -0.80 26.37 -18.42
CA ASP A 146 -1.14 26.16 -17.02
C ASP A 146 -1.27 27.47 -16.23
N ARG A 147 -1.05 28.63 -16.88
CA ARG A 147 -1.08 29.95 -16.26
C ARG A 147 -2.40 30.28 -15.57
N HIS A 148 -3.48 29.61 -15.98
CA HIS A 148 -4.83 29.81 -15.46
C HIS A 148 -5.31 28.69 -14.55
N LEU A 149 -4.50 27.65 -14.31
CA LEU A 149 -4.87 26.59 -13.37
C LEU A 149 -4.91 27.14 -11.95
N ALA A 150 -5.98 26.81 -11.23
CA ALA A 150 -6.08 27.09 -9.82
C ALA A 150 -5.30 26.04 -9.02
N VAL A 151 -4.70 26.48 -7.92
CA VAL A 151 -4.05 25.61 -6.94
C VAL A 151 -4.66 25.90 -5.58
N TYR A 152 -4.82 24.87 -4.75
CA TYR A 152 -5.14 25.10 -3.35
C TYR A 152 -3.94 25.78 -2.68
N ASP A 153 -4.20 26.62 -1.69
CA ASP A 153 -3.15 27.22 -0.87
C ASP A 153 -2.78 26.28 0.30
N GLU A 154 -1.90 26.74 1.20
CA GLU A 154 -1.66 26.06 2.47
C GLU A 154 -2.97 25.86 3.26
N PRO A 155 -3.18 24.67 3.87
CA PRO A 155 -4.34 24.42 4.71
C PRO A 155 -4.49 25.50 5.77
N THR A 156 -5.53 26.31 5.64
CA THR A 156 -5.84 27.36 6.61
C THR A 156 -6.71 26.75 7.71
N ALA A 157 -6.28 26.90 8.96
CA ALA A 157 -7.03 26.42 10.11
C ALA A 157 -8.47 26.96 10.08
N LEU A 158 -9.45 26.09 10.35
CA LEU A 158 -10.86 26.47 10.29
C LEU A 158 -11.18 27.65 11.24
N SER A 159 -10.48 27.77 12.37
CA SER A 159 -10.58 28.91 13.28
C SER A 159 -10.27 30.26 12.62
N HIS A 160 -9.34 30.29 11.67
CA HIS A 160 -9.01 31.50 10.93
C HIS A 160 -10.07 31.83 9.86
N ILE A 161 -10.81 30.82 9.39
CA ILE A 161 -11.86 30.97 8.37
C ILE A 161 -13.21 31.33 9.00
N VAL A 162 -13.56 30.66 10.11
CA VAL A 162 -14.81 30.89 10.85
C VAL A 162 -14.82 32.27 11.54
N GLY A 163 -13.66 32.93 11.54
CA GLY A 163 -13.43 34.13 12.31
C GLY A 163 -13.27 33.76 13.78
N GLU A 164 -12.43 34.53 14.45
CA GLU A 164 -12.77 34.99 15.79
C GLU A 164 -14.21 35.52 15.69
N LEU A 165 -15.20 34.66 15.92
CA LEU A 165 -16.55 35.09 16.23
C LEU A 165 -16.37 35.89 17.49
N ASP A 166 -16.28 37.21 17.31
CA ASP A 166 -16.17 38.23 18.34
C ASP A 166 -16.80 37.71 19.63
N GLU A 167 -15.97 37.36 20.62
CA GLU A 167 -16.45 37.43 21.98
C GLU A 167 -16.98 38.87 22.12
N PRO A 168 -18.29 39.06 22.34
CA PRO A 168 -18.86 40.40 22.35
C PRO A 168 -18.13 41.20 23.42
N ASP A 169 -17.49 42.29 22.97
CA ASP A 169 -16.84 43.34 23.78
C ASP A 169 -17.26 43.28 25.25
N ALA A 170 -16.50 42.55 26.05
CA ALA A 170 -16.58 42.69 27.49
C ALA A 170 -16.19 44.15 27.78
N PRO A 171 -17.07 44.94 28.42
CA PRO A 171 -16.85 46.37 28.56
C PRO A 171 -15.55 46.59 29.32
N ALA A 172 -14.73 47.48 28.78
CA ALA A 172 -13.47 47.93 29.34
C ALA A 172 -13.61 48.25 30.84
N GLU A 173 -13.23 47.30 31.71
CA GLU A 173 -12.97 47.59 33.12
C GLU A 173 -11.63 48.31 33.22
N SER A 174 -11.72 49.63 33.12
CA SER A 174 -10.76 50.55 33.68
C SER A 174 -10.68 50.33 35.20
N GLY A 175 -9.51 49.95 35.72
CA GLY A 175 -9.18 50.31 37.10
C GLY A 175 -8.40 49.29 37.94
N GLU A 176 -7.10 49.57 38.02
CA GLU A 176 -6.27 49.47 39.23
C GLU A 176 -5.65 48.14 39.71
N LYS A 177 -4.34 48.30 39.97
CA LYS A 177 -3.49 47.67 41.00
C LYS A 177 -2.91 46.28 40.72
N LYS A 178 -1.81 46.33 39.96
CA LYS A 178 -0.45 45.97 40.40
C LYS A 178 -0.37 45.31 41.78
N VAL A 179 -0.32 43.98 41.80
CA VAL A 179 0.34 43.20 42.86
C VAL A 179 1.42 42.37 42.20
N VAL A 180 2.66 42.80 42.43
CA VAL A 180 3.87 42.04 42.12
C VAL A 180 3.92 40.88 43.11
N LEU A 181 3.68 39.67 42.62
CA LEU A 181 4.01 38.44 43.35
C LEU A 181 5.26 37.84 42.72
N ALA A 182 6.33 37.87 43.51
CA ALA A 182 7.61 37.27 43.24
C ALA A 182 7.47 35.75 43.03
N ALA A 183 8.08 35.26 41.96
CA ALA A 183 8.46 33.86 41.79
C ALA A 183 9.99 33.79 41.68
N PRO A 184 10.62 32.74 42.21
CA PRO A 184 12.00 32.77 42.69
C PRO A 184 13.05 32.56 41.58
N GLU A 185 14.23 33.11 41.86
CA GLU A 185 15.49 32.84 41.15
C GLU A 185 15.74 31.34 40.96
N VAL A 186 15.91 30.91 39.71
CA VAL A 186 16.65 29.69 39.40
C VAL A 186 17.69 30.01 38.32
N ALA A 187 18.91 30.23 38.83
CA ALA A 187 20.22 29.91 38.28
C ALA A 187 20.41 30.00 36.75
N GLN A 188 21.06 31.09 36.35
CA GLN A 188 22.07 31.06 35.29
C GLN A 188 23.17 30.06 35.68
N SER A 189 23.53 29.18 34.76
CA SER A 189 24.78 28.43 34.80
C SER A 189 25.40 28.47 33.41
N SER A 190 26.22 29.49 33.21
CA SER A 190 27.21 29.58 32.15
C SER A 190 28.60 29.56 32.79
N ALA A 191 29.50 28.81 32.14
CA ALA A 191 30.95 28.73 32.32
C ALA A 191 31.49 27.56 33.17
N THR A 192 32.08 26.58 32.48
CA THR A 192 33.51 26.20 32.55
C THR A 192 33.69 24.69 32.47
N MET A 193 33.88 24.13 31.27
CA MET A 193 34.79 23.00 31.02
C MET A 193 35.23 23.04 29.55
N GLU A 194 36.27 23.83 29.28
CA GLU A 194 37.23 23.52 28.23
C GLU A 194 38.22 22.50 28.82
N LEU A 195 38.37 21.34 28.17
CA LEU A 195 39.67 20.70 27.85
C LEU A 195 39.48 19.26 27.36
N SER A 196 39.95 19.04 26.13
CA SER A 196 40.60 17.81 25.61
C SER A 196 39.74 16.58 25.28
N GLU A 197 39.63 16.25 23.99
CA GLU A 197 40.55 15.32 23.32
C GLU A 197 40.34 15.36 21.79
N ALA A 198 41.44 15.34 21.04
CA ALA A 198 41.45 15.26 19.58
C ALA A 198 41.22 13.80 19.15
N PRO A 199 40.50 13.54 18.04
CA PRO A 199 40.37 12.18 17.51
C PRO A 199 41.75 11.65 17.06
N PRO A 200 42.04 10.35 17.25
CA PRO A 200 43.31 9.78 16.86
C PRO A 200 43.51 9.86 15.34
N ALA A 201 44.74 10.20 14.94
CA ALA A 201 45.18 10.14 13.57
C ALA A 201 45.07 8.70 13.05
N VAL A 202 44.29 8.51 11.98
CA VAL A 202 44.27 7.27 11.21
C VAL A 202 45.57 7.24 10.39
N GLU A 203 46.57 6.49 10.88
CA GLU A 203 47.72 6.13 10.05
C GLU A 203 47.23 5.26 8.89
N ALA A 204 47.41 5.79 7.69
CA ALA A 204 47.27 5.06 6.45
C ALA A 204 48.32 3.94 6.41
N ILE A 205 47.90 2.71 6.74
CA ILE A 205 48.65 1.51 6.39
C ILE A 205 48.48 1.32 4.87
N TYR A 206 49.40 1.91 4.11
CA TYR A 206 49.69 1.47 2.75
C TYR A 206 50.34 0.08 2.85
N ARG A 207 49.53 -0.97 2.72
CA ARG A 207 50.02 -2.31 2.43
C ARG A 207 50.10 -2.44 0.91
N ASP A 208 51.32 -2.31 0.42
CA ASP A 208 51.75 -2.66 -0.93
C ASP A 208 51.42 -4.14 -1.19
N VAL A 209 50.37 -4.39 -1.98
CA VAL A 209 50.13 -5.68 -2.64
C VAL A 209 50.17 -5.40 -4.14
N ARG A 210 51.38 -5.45 -4.68
CA ARG A 210 51.62 -5.85 -6.06
C ARG A 210 51.24 -7.31 -6.23
N GLY A 211 50.49 -7.63 -7.28
CA GLY A 211 50.47 -8.97 -7.86
C GLY A 211 49.10 -9.40 -8.40
N ASP A 212 48.97 -9.25 -9.71
CA ASP A 212 48.33 -10.15 -10.66
C ASP A 212 46.79 -10.27 -10.78
N ASP A 213 46.41 -10.16 -12.05
CA ASP A 213 45.25 -10.68 -12.78
C ASP A 213 43.89 -9.97 -12.63
N ALA A 214 43.68 -9.05 -13.58
CA ALA A 214 42.42 -8.47 -13.95
C ALA A 214 41.57 -9.49 -14.73
N GLU A 215 40.50 -9.98 -14.11
CA GLU A 215 39.30 -10.42 -14.81
C GLU A 215 38.22 -9.35 -14.58
N GLU A 216 37.89 -8.61 -15.64
CA GLU A 216 36.76 -7.69 -15.69
C GLU A 216 35.45 -8.49 -15.66
N GLU A 217 34.87 -8.70 -14.48
CA GLU A 217 33.45 -9.04 -14.38
C GLU A 217 32.61 -7.77 -14.47
N ALA A 218 31.87 -7.66 -15.58
CA ALA A 218 30.85 -6.65 -15.79
C ALA A 218 29.75 -6.81 -14.73
N VAL A 219 29.64 -5.85 -13.83
CA VAL A 219 28.55 -5.75 -12.84
C VAL A 219 27.28 -5.32 -13.58
N SER A 220 26.55 -6.31 -14.09
CA SER A 220 25.18 -6.17 -14.60
C SER A 220 24.22 -5.82 -13.46
N SER A 221 23.22 -4.97 -13.73
CA SER A 221 22.28 -4.48 -12.71
C SER A 221 21.47 -5.61 -12.06
N ASP A 222 21.30 -5.52 -10.74
CA ASP A 222 20.85 -6.60 -9.87
C ASP A 222 19.34 -6.87 -9.90
N ALA A 223 18.54 -5.94 -10.40
CA ALA A 223 17.10 -6.10 -10.61
C ALA A 223 16.81 -6.87 -11.91
N ASP A 224 17.67 -6.71 -12.92
CA ASP A 224 17.56 -7.44 -14.18
C ASP A 224 17.74 -8.95 -13.97
N ALA A 225 18.50 -9.41 -12.98
CA ALA A 225 18.73 -10.84 -12.76
C ALA A 225 17.48 -11.63 -12.31
N LEU A 226 16.53 -11.00 -11.59
CA LEU A 226 15.26 -11.65 -11.23
C LEU A 226 14.32 -11.64 -12.43
N ALA A 227 14.21 -10.52 -13.13
CA ALA A 227 13.46 -10.43 -14.38
C ALA A 227 14.02 -11.37 -15.47
N GLN A 228 15.34 -11.55 -15.53
CA GLN A 228 16.05 -12.48 -16.43
C GLN A 228 15.91 -13.94 -15.99
N ALA A 229 15.92 -14.25 -14.69
CA ALA A 229 15.61 -15.60 -14.21
C ALA A 229 14.15 -15.97 -14.53
N MET A 230 13.24 -15.01 -14.36
CA MET A 230 11.86 -15.13 -14.82
C MET A 230 11.76 -15.14 -16.34
N ALA A 231 12.68 -14.54 -17.10
CA ALA A 231 12.63 -14.53 -18.57
C ALA A 231 13.25 -15.76 -19.24
N ALA A 232 14.34 -16.30 -18.68
CA ALA A 232 15.06 -17.45 -19.22
C ALA A 232 14.23 -18.75 -19.17
N LEU A 233 13.26 -18.83 -18.25
CA LEU A 233 12.36 -19.98 -18.13
C LEU A 233 11.21 -19.97 -19.15
N PHE A 234 10.97 -18.85 -19.83
CA PHE A 234 9.89 -18.72 -20.83
C PHE A 234 10.35 -18.98 -22.27
N ASP A 235 11.65 -19.10 -22.54
CA ASP A 235 12.21 -19.25 -23.90
C ASP A 235 12.47 -20.72 -24.30
N GLU A 236 12.34 -21.68 -23.37
CA GLU A 236 12.44 -23.12 -23.67
C GLU A 236 11.06 -23.80 -23.52
N HIS A 237 10.22 -23.73 -24.56
CA HIS A 237 9.26 -24.76 -25.03
C HIS A 237 7.99 -24.14 -25.64
N VAL A 238 8.10 -23.72 -26.91
CA VAL A 238 6.98 -23.76 -27.85
C VAL A 238 7.49 -24.31 -29.18
N ASP A 239 7.90 -25.58 -29.20
CA ASP A 239 7.87 -26.39 -30.43
C ASP A 239 7.93 -27.89 -30.12
N SER A 240 6.78 -28.54 -30.04
CA SER A 240 6.49 -29.76 -30.79
C SER A 240 5.11 -30.29 -30.43
N SER A 241 4.19 -30.09 -31.37
CA SER A 241 3.02 -30.94 -31.55
C SER A 241 3.49 -32.35 -31.88
N ASP A 242 3.31 -33.29 -30.95
CA ASP A 242 3.44 -34.71 -31.25
C ASP A 242 2.16 -35.42 -30.80
N GLU A 243 1.32 -35.71 -31.81
CA GLU A 243 0.14 -36.55 -31.71
C GLU A 243 0.57 -37.95 -31.26
N ARG A 244 0.06 -38.42 -30.11
CA ARG A 244 0.02 -39.85 -29.82
C ARG A 244 -1.38 -40.26 -29.40
N GLU A 245 -2.04 -40.90 -30.37
CA GLU A 245 -3.13 -41.84 -30.20
C GLU A 245 -2.81 -42.83 -29.07
N LEU A 246 -3.71 -42.94 -28.09
CA LEU A 246 -3.79 -44.11 -27.22
C LEU A 246 -5.19 -44.68 -27.34
N SER A 247 -5.20 -45.86 -27.94
CA SER A 247 -6.34 -46.71 -28.23
C SER A 247 -7.00 -47.28 -26.98
N ASP A 248 -8.32 -47.42 -27.09
CA ASP A 248 -9.14 -48.38 -26.37
C ASP A 248 -8.53 -49.79 -26.40
N GLU A 249 -8.57 -50.49 -25.27
CA GLU A 249 -8.92 -51.91 -25.25
C GLU A 249 -9.31 -52.36 -23.82
N ASP A 250 -10.50 -52.95 -23.77
CA ASP A 250 -11.13 -53.65 -22.66
C ASP A 250 -10.25 -54.76 -22.07
N ASP A 251 -10.39 -55.05 -20.77
CA ASP A 251 -10.91 -56.39 -20.43
C ASP A 251 -11.43 -56.49 -18.99
N ALA A 252 -12.50 -57.26 -18.89
CA ALA A 252 -13.36 -57.45 -17.73
C ALA A 252 -13.09 -58.79 -17.01
N LEU A 253 -13.78 -58.94 -15.87
CA LEU A 253 -14.11 -60.18 -15.14
C LEU A 253 -13.00 -60.70 -14.19
N VAL A 254 -13.22 -61.25 -12.99
CA VAL A 254 -14.29 -62.10 -12.46
C VAL A 254 -14.33 -62.02 -10.91
N SER A 255 -15.54 -62.21 -10.37
CA SER A 255 -16.00 -62.47 -9.00
C SER A 255 -15.29 -63.54 -8.15
N ASP A 256 -15.30 -63.37 -6.82
CA ASP A 256 -15.91 -64.25 -5.76
C ASP A 256 -15.30 -63.86 -4.39
N ALA A 257 -16.05 -63.40 -3.37
CA ALA A 257 -17.09 -64.03 -2.54
C ALA A 257 -16.57 -64.64 -1.21
N LEU A 258 -17.26 -64.23 -0.14
CA LEU A 258 -17.41 -64.84 1.20
C LEU A 258 -16.40 -64.50 2.32
N GLY A 259 -16.93 -63.97 3.42
CA GLY A 259 -16.21 -63.91 4.70
C GLY A 259 -16.84 -63.04 5.79
N SER A 260 -17.99 -63.46 6.32
CA SER A 260 -18.71 -62.93 7.50
C SER A 260 -17.85 -62.36 8.65
N ARG A 261 -18.35 -61.33 9.35
CA ARG A 261 -18.84 -61.39 10.76
C ARG A 261 -18.78 -60.01 11.46
N ALA A 262 -19.96 -59.49 11.80
CA ALA A 262 -20.16 -58.31 12.65
C ALA A 262 -19.87 -58.61 14.13
N PRO A 263 -19.57 -57.56 14.92
CA PRO A 263 -20.14 -57.46 16.26
C PRO A 263 -20.85 -56.11 16.50
N GLN A 264 -22.13 -56.24 16.83
CA GLN A 264 -22.93 -55.54 17.85
C GLN A 264 -22.50 -54.13 18.30
N GLN A 265 -23.37 -53.17 17.97
CA GLN A 265 -23.52 -51.87 18.59
C GLN A 265 -23.99 -52.02 20.05
N ALA A 266 -23.39 -51.22 20.94
CA ALA A 266 -23.85 -51.01 22.30
C ALA A 266 -24.61 -49.67 22.35
N GLU A 267 -25.85 -49.73 22.85
CA GLU A 267 -26.65 -48.59 23.30
C GLU A 267 -25.99 -47.88 24.50
N PRO A 268 -26.28 -46.60 24.69
CA PRO A 268 -26.53 -46.12 26.05
C PRO A 268 -27.87 -45.39 26.18
N GLU A 269 -28.68 -45.99 27.05
CA GLU A 269 -29.54 -45.43 28.11
C GLU A 269 -30.14 -44.02 27.95
N ALA A 270 -31.46 -44.05 27.89
CA ALA A 270 -32.39 -42.93 28.05
C ALA A 270 -32.29 -42.30 29.45
N SER A 271 -32.30 -40.96 29.48
CA SER A 271 -32.49 -40.16 30.69
C SER A 271 -33.95 -39.74 30.84
N GLU A 272 -34.48 -39.92 32.05
CA GLU A 272 -35.83 -39.57 32.49
C GLU A 272 -36.08 -38.05 32.49
N PRO A 273 -37.34 -37.58 32.31
CA PRO A 273 -37.71 -36.18 32.41
C PRO A 273 -38.02 -35.76 33.86
N ALA A 274 -37.52 -34.59 34.26
CA ALA A 274 -37.83 -33.91 35.52
C ALA A 274 -39.12 -33.05 35.40
N PRO A 275 -39.77 -32.68 36.52
CA PRO A 275 -41.21 -32.41 36.58
C PRO A 275 -41.61 -30.97 36.26
N GLU A 276 -42.86 -30.86 35.77
CA GLU A 276 -43.64 -29.64 35.57
C GLU A 276 -43.72 -28.80 36.85
N ALA A 277 -43.44 -27.51 36.72
CA ALA A 277 -43.65 -26.49 37.74
C ALA A 277 -44.77 -25.54 37.30
N ASP A 278 -45.61 -25.23 38.28
CA ASP A 278 -46.90 -24.56 38.21
C ASP A 278 -46.93 -23.22 37.45
N ALA A 279 -48.02 -23.04 36.72
CA ALA A 279 -48.42 -21.79 36.10
C ALA A 279 -49.17 -20.91 37.11
N ASP A 280 -48.69 -19.68 37.28
CA ASP A 280 -49.39 -18.57 37.95
C ASP A 280 -49.78 -17.48 36.92
N PRO A 281 -50.77 -16.62 37.24
CA PRO A 281 -51.75 -16.15 36.29
C PRO A 281 -51.33 -14.94 35.45
N VAL A 282 -51.88 -14.91 34.23
CA VAL A 282 -51.85 -13.82 33.25
C VAL A 282 -52.41 -12.54 33.86
N VAL A 283 -51.55 -11.53 34.01
CA VAL A 283 -51.97 -10.14 34.24
C VAL A 283 -52.17 -9.49 32.87
N GLU A 284 -53.42 -9.10 32.62
CA GLU A 284 -53.89 -8.34 31.47
C GLU A 284 -53.22 -6.96 31.44
N ALA A 285 -52.20 -6.82 30.60
CA ALA A 285 -51.51 -5.56 30.33
C ALA A 285 -52.19 -4.84 29.17
N ALA A 286 -52.63 -3.61 29.43
CA ALA A 286 -53.30 -2.72 28.50
C ALA A 286 -52.51 -2.49 27.21
N GLU A 287 -53.21 -2.54 26.08
CA GLU A 287 -52.72 -2.15 24.75
C GLU A 287 -52.21 -0.70 24.74
N PRO A 288 -50.95 -0.45 24.34
CA PRO A 288 -50.50 0.89 24.00
C PRO A 288 -50.98 1.27 22.59
N GLU A 289 -51.56 2.46 22.47
CA GLU A 289 -51.98 3.06 21.20
C GLU A 289 -50.82 3.12 20.19
N PRO A 290 -51.06 2.85 18.89
CA PRO A 290 -50.03 2.87 17.88
C PRO A 290 -49.50 4.30 17.67
N PRO A 291 -48.18 4.52 17.66
CA PRO A 291 -47.62 5.82 17.33
C PRO A 291 -47.96 6.19 15.88
N THR A 292 -48.56 7.37 15.72
CA THR A 292 -48.73 8.06 14.44
C THR A 292 -47.40 8.13 13.70
N VAL A 293 -47.30 7.34 12.63
CA VAL A 293 -46.20 7.37 11.67
C VAL A 293 -46.21 8.72 10.98
N VAL A 294 -45.26 9.58 11.36
CA VAL A 294 -44.91 10.77 10.58
C VAL A 294 -44.25 10.24 9.29
N PRO A 295 -44.73 10.61 8.09
CA PRO A 295 -44.11 10.14 6.86
C PRO A 295 -42.68 10.69 6.77
N GLU A 296 -41.71 9.77 6.80
CA GLU A 296 -40.33 10.07 6.43
C GLU A 296 -40.31 10.70 5.03
N PRO A 297 -39.51 11.75 4.80
CA PRO A 297 -39.31 12.27 3.46
C PRO A 297 -38.68 11.19 2.60
N SER A 298 -39.49 10.66 1.68
CA SER A 298 -39.07 9.73 0.63
C SER A 298 -37.94 10.38 -0.19
N LEU A 299 -36.72 9.86 0.00
CA LEU A 299 -35.54 10.10 -0.85
C LEU A 299 -35.59 9.24 -2.13
N ALA A 300 -36.79 9.01 -2.67
CA ALA A 300 -36.94 8.49 -4.02
C ALA A 300 -36.88 9.70 -4.97
N ASP A 301 -36.07 9.61 -6.02
CA ASP A 301 -35.86 10.60 -7.08
C ASP A 301 -34.70 11.60 -6.88
N THR A 302 -33.60 11.16 -6.25
CA THR A 302 -32.29 11.67 -6.69
C THR A 302 -31.94 10.92 -7.97
N GLU A 303 -32.17 11.55 -9.13
CA GLU A 303 -31.68 11.08 -10.43
C GLU A 303 -30.20 10.70 -10.27
N ALA A 304 -29.91 9.40 -10.34
CA ALA A 304 -28.56 8.88 -10.29
C ALA A 304 -27.76 9.58 -11.39
N ALA A 305 -26.80 10.41 -10.99
CA ALA A 305 -25.78 10.90 -11.92
C ALA A 305 -25.23 9.67 -12.67
N PRO A 306 -25.06 9.72 -14.00
CA PRO A 306 -24.53 8.60 -14.75
C PRO A 306 -23.20 8.21 -14.10
N GLU A 307 -23.15 7.00 -13.52
CA GLU A 307 -21.89 6.48 -13.00
C GLU A 307 -20.87 6.56 -14.13
N PRO A 308 -19.67 7.10 -13.88
CA PRO A 308 -18.64 7.18 -14.91
C PRO A 308 -18.51 5.79 -15.52
N GLU A 309 -18.76 5.70 -16.83
CA GLU A 309 -18.80 4.44 -17.57
C GLU A 309 -17.52 3.67 -17.25
N VAL A 310 -17.65 2.60 -16.46
CA VAL A 310 -16.51 1.85 -15.93
C VAL A 310 -15.78 1.23 -17.12
N ASP A 311 -14.60 1.74 -17.44
CA ASP A 311 -13.83 1.30 -18.61
C ASP A 311 -13.05 0.02 -18.32
N TRP A 312 -13.79 -1.05 -18.01
CA TRP A 312 -13.22 -2.37 -17.77
C TRP A 312 -12.50 -2.95 -18.99
N ARG A 313 -12.83 -2.45 -20.19
CA ARG A 313 -12.15 -2.84 -21.44
C ARG A 313 -10.70 -2.38 -21.46
N THR A 314 -10.39 -1.21 -20.92
CA THR A 314 -9.01 -0.75 -20.76
C THR A 314 -8.21 -1.67 -19.85
N TRP A 315 -8.74 -2.07 -18.69
CA TRP A 315 -8.08 -3.03 -17.80
C TRP A 315 -7.86 -4.39 -18.46
N MET A 316 -8.87 -4.89 -19.19
CA MET A 316 -8.77 -6.13 -19.95
C MET A 316 -7.67 -6.08 -21.03
N MET A 317 -7.59 -4.96 -21.79
CA MET A 317 -6.54 -4.76 -22.79
C MET A 317 -5.15 -4.71 -22.16
N GLU A 318 -5.00 -4.03 -21.01
CA GLU A 318 -3.72 -3.97 -20.28
C GLU A 318 -3.25 -5.34 -19.83
N LEU A 319 -4.12 -6.14 -19.19
CA LEU A 319 -3.79 -7.51 -18.77
C LEU A 319 -3.46 -8.41 -19.97
N SER A 320 -4.23 -8.30 -21.06
CA SER A 320 -4.00 -9.06 -22.29
C SER A 320 -2.67 -8.73 -22.98
N ALA A 321 -2.23 -7.47 -22.88
CA ALA A 321 -0.96 -7.00 -23.43
C ALA A 321 0.24 -7.41 -22.56
N ALA A 322 0.01 -7.79 -21.30
CA ALA A 322 1.06 -8.15 -20.35
C ALA A 322 1.59 -9.57 -20.49
N ARG A 323 1.71 -10.06 -21.73
CA ARG A 323 2.32 -11.35 -22.01
C ARG A 323 3.82 -11.34 -21.69
N GLY A 324 4.32 -12.49 -21.23
CA GLY A 324 5.72 -12.74 -20.95
C GLY A 324 6.20 -12.26 -19.57
N PRO A 325 7.49 -12.47 -19.27
CA PRO A 325 8.11 -12.07 -18.01
C PRO A 325 8.03 -10.55 -17.81
N LYS A 326 7.53 -10.13 -16.65
CA LYS A 326 7.46 -8.72 -16.26
C LYS A 326 8.31 -8.45 -15.03
N PRO A 327 8.94 -7.27 -14.91
CA PRO A 327 9.54 -6.85 -13.66
C PRO A 327 8.51 -6.84 -12.53
N LEU A 328 8.95 -7.16 -11.31
CA LEU A 328 8.08 -7.25 -10.12
C LEU A 328 7.19 -6.01 -9.94
N ALA A 329 7.77 -4.82 -10.01
CA ALA A 329 7.03 -3.56 -9.85
C ALA A 329 5.95 -3.32 -10.93
N VAL A 330 6.09 -3.93 -12.12
CA VAL A 330 5.07 -3.90 -13.17
C VAL A 330 3.93 -4.85 -12.81
N VAL A 331 4.24 -6.06 -12.32
CA VAL A 331 3.24 -7.04 -11.88
C VAL A 331 2.39 -6.47 -10.75
N GLU A 332 3.02 -5.91 -9.72
CA GLU A 332 2.31 -5.30 -8.57
C GLU A 332 1.39 -4.17 -9.01
N ARG A 333 1.87 -3.29 -9.89
CA ARG A 333 1.08 -2.18 -10.44
C ARG A 333 -0.11 -2.70 -11.23
N MET A 334 0.11 -3.67 -12.12
CA MET A 334 -0.95 -4.26 -12.95
C MET A 334 -2.00 -4.99 -12.11
N PHE A 335 -1.57 -5.68 -11.05
CA PHE A 335 -2.48 -6.31 -10.12
C PHE A 335 -3.44 -5.28 -9.50
N VAL A 336 -2.90 -4.18 -8.98
CA VAL A 336 -3.72 -3.15 -8.31
C VAL A 336 -4.56 -2.33 -9.31
N SER A 337 -4.00 -1.97 -10.46
CA SER A 337 -4.64 -1.01 -11.39
C SER A 337 -5.54 -1.65 -12.45
N ALA A 338 -5.34 -2.93 -12.78
CA ALA A 338 -6.10 -3.63 -13.81
C ALA A 338 -6.74 -4.93 -13.32
N TYR A 339 -6.00 -5.81 -12.65
CA TYR A 339 -6.54 -7.12 -12.20
C TYR A 339 -7.68 -6.96 -11.19
N VAL A 340 -7.43 -6.27 -10.08
CA VAL A 340 -8.42 -6.11 -8.99
C VAL A 340 -9.70 -5.41 -9.46
N PRO A 341 -9.65 -4.28 -10.18
CA PRO A 341 -10.86 -3.63 -10.70
C PRO A 341 -11.62 -4.49 -11.72
N LEU A 342 -10.91 -5.21 -12.60
CA LEU A 342 -11.55 -6.11 -13.57
C LEU A 342 -12.20 -7.31 -12.88
N ALA A 343 -11.54 -7.89 -11.87
CA ALA A 343 -12.10 -8.96 -11.05
C ALA A 343 -13.38 -8.53 -10.32
N ASP A 344 -13.39 -7.32 -9.75
CA ASP A 344 -14.60 -6.75 -9.13
C ASP A 344 -15.72 -6.52 -10.17
N ALA A 345 -15.38 -6.00 -11.36
CA ALA A 345 -16.35 -5.81 -12.45
C ALA A 345 -16.97 -7.14 -12.93
N VAL A 346 -16.16 -8.20 -13.07
CA VAL A 346 -16.63 -9.55 -13.41
C VAL A 346 -17.51 -10.11 -12.29
N ALA A 347 -17.11 -9.95 -11.03
CA ALA A 347 -17.88 -10.41 -9.87
C ALA A 347 -19.25 -9.74 -9.74
N ARG A 348 -19.37 -8.47 -10.17
CA ARG A 348 -20.63 -7.72 -10.21
C ARG A 348 -21.47 -7.96 -11.47
N GLY A 349 -20.96 -8.73 -12.44
CA GLY A 349 -21.62 -8.96 -13.72
C GLY A 349 -21.64 -7.72 -14.63
N LEU A 350 -20.69 -6.80 -14.46
CA LEU A 350 -20.54 -5.59 -15.29
C LEU A 350 -19.69 -5.84 -16.54
N ALA A 351 -18.78 -6.82 -16.47
CA ALA A 351 -17.92 -7.24 -17.57
C ALA A 351 -18.42 -8.54 -18.21
N ASP A 352 -18.08 -8.75 -19.48
CA ASP A 352 -18.48 -9.92 -20.27
C ASP A 352 -17.59 -11.15 -20.05
N ASP A 353 -17.87 -12.23 -20.78
CA ASP A 353 -17.16 -13.51 -20.63
C ASP A 353 -15.69 -13.41 -21.09
N ASP A 354 -15.38 -12.54 -22.07
CA ASP A 354 -14.02 -12.30 -22.54
C ASP A 354 -13.12 -11.75 -21.42
N ALA A 355 -13.65 -10.83 -20.59
CA ALA A 355 -12.93 -10.32 -19.42
C ALA A 355 -12.60 -11.42 -18.41
N ARG A 356 -13.49 -12.40 -18.22
CA ARG A 356 -13.25 -13.53 -17.31
C ARG A 356 -12.14 -14.43 -17.83
N GLU A 357 -12.12 -14.72 -19.13
CA GLU A 357 -11.05 -15.52 -19.76
C GLU A 357 -9.69 -14.83 -19.62
N VAL A 358 -9.63 -13.50 -19.79
CA VAL A 358 -8.40 -12.71 -19.60
C VAL A 358 -7.92 -12.76 -18.15
N LEU A 359 -8.81 -12.60 -17.17
CA LEU A 359 -8.46 -12.73 -15.75
C LEU A 359 -7.91 -14.11 -15.41
N GLU A 360 -8.59 -15.16 -15.86
CA GLU A 360 -8.18 -16.54 -15.61
C GLU A 360 -6.81 -16.83 -16.23
N THR A 361 -6.60 -16.41 -17.49
CA THR A 361 -5.32 -16.56 -18.18
C THR A 361 -4.19 -15.85 -17.44
N TRP A 362 -4.42 -14.60 -17.00
CA TRP A 362 -3.42 -13.84 -16.26
C TRP A 362 -3.14 -14.48 -14.89
N SER A 363 -4.19 -14.89 -14.17
CA SER A 363 -4.11 -15.54 -12.86
C SER A 363 -3.33 -16.85 -12.92
N GLN A 364 -3.61 -17.72 -13.90
CA GLN A 364 -2.88 -18.97 -14.12
C GLN A 364 -1.40 -18.71 -14.47
N SER A 365 -1.13 -17.73 -15.35
CA SER A 365 0.24 -17.34 -15.71
C SER A 365 1.01 -16.80 -14.50
N PHE A 366 0.37 -15.98 -13.66
CA PHE A 366 0.93 -15.48 -12.41
C PHE A 366 1.24 -16.66 -11.47
N ALA A 367 0.28 -17.54 -11.24
CA ALA A 367 0.40 -18.64 -10.30
C ALA A 367 1.54 -19.59 -10.66
N LYS A 368 1.66 -19.94 -11.96
CA LYS A 368 2.77 -20.72 -12.49
C LYS A 368 4.10 -20.01 -12.25
N SER A 369 4.20 -18.74 -12.66
CA SER A 369 5.44 -17.96 -12.53
C SER A 369 5.89 -17.81 -11.07
N TYR A 370 4.95 -17.56 -10.17
CA TYR A 370 5.25 -17.40 -8.75
C TYR A 370 5.67 -18.72 -8.11
N SER A 371 4.97 -19.83 -8.44
CA SER A 371 5.34 -21.17 -7.95
C SER A 371 6.77 -21.55 -8.37
N GLU A 372 7.11 -21.35 -9.64
CA GLU A 372 8.44 -21.64 -10.17
C GLU A 372 9.52 -20.73 -9.57
N ALA A 373 9.22 -19.44 -9.39
CA ALA A 373 10.14 -18.49 -8.79
C ALA A 373 10.33 -18.70 -7.29
N PHE A 374 9.31 -19.19 -6.57
CA PHE A 374 9.31 -19.26 -5.11
C PHE A 374 10.46 -20.11 -4.55
N ASP A 375 10.78 -21.23 -5.18
CA ASP A 375 11.94 -22.05 -4.77
C ASP A 375 13.27 -21.29 -4.89
N ALA A 376 13.41 -20.45 -5.93
CA ALA A 376 14.56 -19.57 -6.05
C ALA A 376 14.56 -18.46 -4.99
N LEU A 377 13.39 -17.89 -4.66
CA LEU A 377 13.22 -16.85 -3.63
C LEU A 377 13.61 -17.34 -2.22
N ARG A 378 13.42 -18.63 -1.93
CA ARG A 378 13.82 -19.22 -0.63
C ARG A 378 15.33 -19.20 -0.41
N VAL A 379 16.09 -19.30 -1.50
CA VAL A 379 17.55 -19.41 -1.45
C VAL A 379 18.22 -18.07 -1.73
N ARG A 380 17.71 -17.33 -2.73
CA ARG A 380 18.22 -16.02 -3.14
C ARG A 380 17.66 -14.96 -2.18
N GLY A 381 18.53 -14.17 -1.56
CA GLY A 381 18.10 -13.07 -0.68
C GLY A 381 17.31 -11.95 -1.39
N LYS A 382 17.08 -12.05 -2.70
CA LYS A 382 16.28 -11.12 -3.51
C LYS A 382 14.84 -11.65 -3.55
N ARG A 383 13.90 -10.94 -2.92
CA ARG A 383 12.47 -11.32 -2.89
C ARG A 383 11.58 -10.08 -2.78
N PRO A 384 10.31 -10.18 -3.20
CA PRO A 384 9.33 -9.13 -2.93
C PRO A 384 9.19 -8.88 -1.42
N THR A 385 8.55 -7.77 -1.07
CA THR A 385 8.17 -7.51 0.33
C THR A 385 7.09 -8.52 0.73
N MET A 386 7.38 -9.36 1.71
CA MET A 386 6.50 -10.46 2.10
C MET A 386 5.82 -10.21 3.43
N VAL A 387 4.81 -11.02 3.74
CA VAL A 387 4.11 -11.01 5.03
C VAL A 387 5.06 -11.18 6.22
N LEU A 388 6.12 -11.98 6.07
CA LEU A 388 7.11 -12.18 7.14
C LEU A 388 7.93 -10.92 7.47
N ASP A 389 7.93 -9.90 6.59
CA ASP A 389 8.66 -8.64 6.78
C ASP A 389 7.87 -7.61 7.60
N VAL A 390 6.58 -7.85 7.84
CA VAL A 390 5.65 -6.98 8.56
C VAL A 390 6.20 -6.46 9.90
N PRO A 391 6.82 -7.26 10.78
CA PRO A 391 7.35 -6.74 12.04
C PRO A 391 8.42 -5.66 11.85
N ASP A 392 9.32 -5.83 10.89
CA ASP A 392 10.42 -4.90 10.65
C ASP A 392 9.93 -3.64 9.93
N ILE A 393 8.94 -3.79 9.04
CA ILE A 393 8.23 -2.68 8.40
C ILE A 393 7.52 -1.83 9.47
N ALA A 394 6.74 -2.45 10.35
CA ALA A 394 6.02 -1.76 11.42
C ALA A 394 6.97 -1.02 12.37
N LEU A 395 8.12 -1.62 12.71
CA LEU A 395 9.17 -0.98 13.53
C LEU A 395 9.79 0.24 12.83
N ARG A 396 9.93 0.20 11.52
CA ARG A 396 10.42 1.35 10.74
C ARG A 396 9.39 2.47 10.68
N MET A 397 8.14 2.14 10.34
CA MET A 397 7.02 3.09 10.30
C MET A 397 6.76 3.70 11.68
N GLY A 398 6.77 2.90 12.74
CA GLY A 398 6.61 3.38 14.11
C GLY A 398 7.68 4.40 14.52
N ARG A 399 8.94 4.21 14.09
CA ARG A 399 9.99 5.21 14.30
C ARG A 399 9.75 6.48 13.48
N LEU A 400 9.39 6.33 12.20
CA LEU A 400 9.12 7.45 11.29
C LEU A 400 8.00 8.36 11.81
N HIS A 401 6.91 7.78 12.31
CA HIS A 401 5.76 8.51 12.83
C HIS A 401 5.84 8.80 14.34
N GLY A 402 6.97 8.51 15.00
CA GLY A 402 7.14 8.76 16.43
C GLY A 402 6.14 8.01 17.32
N ALA A 403 5.71 6.83 16.91
CA ALA A 403 4.82 5.97 17.68
C ALA A 403 5.52 5.49 18.98
N ARG A 404 4.77 5.49 20.09
CA ARG A 404 5.22 4.99 21.39
C ARG A 404 5.03 3.49 21.55
N SER A 405 4.08 2.94 20.81
CA SER A 405 3.73 1.52 20.78
C SER A 405 3.39 1.08 19.38
N ILE A 406 3.66 -0.18 19.08
CA ILE A 406 3.33 -0.82 17.81
C ILE A 406 2.49 -2.06 18.11
N GLN A 407 1.40 -2.25 17.37
CA GLN A 407 0.61 -3.48 17.41
C GLN A 407 0.46 -4.03 15.99
N LEU A 408 0.51 -5.36 15.89
CA LEU A 408 0.38 -6.09 14.64
C LEU A 408 -0.96 -6.83 14.67
N VAL A 409 -1.84 -6.52 13.71
CA VAL A 409 -3.16 -7.16 13.57
C VAL A 409 -3.17 -7.97 12.27
N LEU A 410 -3.17 -9.28 12.42
CA LEU A 410 -3.26 -10.26 11.34
C LEU A 410 -4.74 -10.62 11.12
N VAL A 411 -5.24 -10.44 9.90
CA VAL A 411 -6.57 -10.89 9.49
C VAL A 411 -6.43 -12.16 8.67
N ASP A 412 -6.96 -13.26 9.21
CA ASP A 412 -6.80 -14.62 8.68
C ASP A 412 -7.57 -14.80 7.37
N GLY A 413 -6.87 -14.92 6.24
CA GLY A 413 -7.48 -15.04 4.91
C GLY A 413 -7.90 -13.70 4.29
N MET A 414 -7.27 -12.57 4.62
CA MET A 414 -7.61 -11.28 4.01
C MET A 414 -7.01 -11.10 2.59
N ARG A 415 -7.81 -11.47 1.59
CA ARG A 415 -7.57 -11.13 0.17
C ARG A 415 -7.42 -9.62 -0.05
N PHE A 416 -6.66 -9.22 -1.09
CA PHE A 416 -6.35 -7.80 -1.35
C PHE A 416 -7.58 -6.88 -1.47
N ASP A 417 -8.53 -7.24 -2.32
CA ASP A 417 -9.76 -6.46 -2.56
C ASP A 417 -10.66 -6.40 -1.32
N LEU A 418 -10.76 -7.50 -0.56
CA LEU A 418 -11.41 -7.52 0.75
C LEU A 418 -10.74 -6.54 1.71
N GLY A 419 -9.41 -6.52 1.75
CA GLY A 419 -8.70 -5.56 2.60
C GLY A 419 -8.89 -4.10 2.17
N LEU A 420 -9.01 -3.80 0.87
CA LEU A 420 -9.40 -2.45 0.41
C LEU A 420 -10.78 -2.07 0.96
N ARG A 421 -11.76 -2.97 0.85
CA ARG A 421 -13.12 -2.78 1.38
C ARG A 421 -13.13 -2.58 2.90
N VAL A 422 -12.33 -3.37 3.64
CA VAL A 422 -12.14 -3.25 5.09
C VAL A 422 -11.52 -1.89 5.45
N ASN A 423 -10.46 -1.49 4.76
CA ASN A 423 -9.78 -0.22 4.99
C ASN A 423 -10.73 0.99 4.84
N ASP A 424 -11.53 1.00 3.78
CA ASP A 424 -12.47 2.10 3.53
C ASP A 424 -13.53 2.20 4.63
N ARG A 425 -14.01 1.06 5.13
CA ARG A 425 -14.94 0.99 6.26
C ARG A 425 -14.30 1.41 7.58
N ILE A 426 -13.07 0.97 7.85
CA ILE A 426 -12.30 1.45 9.02
C ILE A 426 -12.19 2.97 8.97
N LYS A 427 -11.82 3.54 7.81
CA LYS A 427 -11.70 5.01 7.63
C LYS A 427 -12.99 5.74 7.99
N MET A 428 -14.14 5.23 7.57
CA MET A 428 -15.45 5.80 7.91
C MET A 428 -15.76 5.67 9.42
N LEU A 429 -15.47 4.51 10.02
CA LEU A 429 -15.79 4.21 11.42
C LEU A 429 -14.89 4.95 12.41
N VAL A 430 -13.58 5.05 12.15
CA VAL A 430 -12.64 5.72 13.07
C VAL A 430 -12.65 7.23 12.92
N GLY A 431 -13.07 7.76 11.76
CA GLY A 431 -13.10 9.18 11.47
C GLY A 431 -11.74 9.85 11.74
N GLY A 432 -11.72 10.89 12.57
CA GLY A 432 -10.49 11.59 12.97
C GLY A 432 -9.71 10.96 14.12
N HIS A 433 -10.12 9.79 14.64
CA HIS A 433 -9.47 9.16 15.79
C HIS A 433 -8.14 8.49 15.45
N ALA A 434 -8.01 7.98 14.23
CA ALA A 434 -6.79 7.38 13.71
C ALA A 434 -6.58 7.82 12.26
N ALA A 435 -5.33 8.04 11.88
CA ALA A 435 -4.96 8.40 10.51
C ALA A 435 -4.29 7.21 9.83
N LEU A 436 -4.71 6.92 8.59
CA LEU A 436 -4.01 6.00 7.71
C LEU A 436 -2.71 6.68 7.25
N THR A 437 -1.56 6.11 7.59
CA THR A 437 -0.25 6.67 7.23
C THR A 437 0.34 6.00 6.00
N GLU A 438 0.09 4.70 5.82
CA GLU A 438 0.74 3.89 4.77
C GLU A 438 -0.18 2.80 4.24
N ARG A 439 -0.03 2.47 2.95
CA ARG A 439 -0.69 1.35 2.26
C ARG A 439 0.37 0.51 1.56
N LEU A 440 0.34 -0.79 1.79
CA LEU A 440 1.32 -1.73 1.25
C LEU A 440 0.63 -2.89 0.55
N LEU A 441 1.31 -3.41 -0.46
CA LEU A 441 1.06 -4.72 -1.05
C LEU A 441 2.13 -5.67 -0.50
N LEU A 442 1.71 -6.83 0.01
CA LEU A 442 2.57 -7.87 0.55
C LEU A 442 2.37 -9.17 -0.21
N TRP A 443 3.41 -9.99 -0.20
CA TRP A 443 3.42 -11.32 -0.81
C TRP A 443 3.42 -12.42 0.26
N SER A 444 2.49 -13.35 0.17
CA SER A 444 2.43 -14.54 1.03
C SER A 444 3.39 -15.61 0.51
N ALA A 445 4.10 -16.26 1.42
CA ALA A 445 4.93 -17.42 1.08
C ALA A 445 4.06 -18.62 0.67
N LEU A 446 4.65 -19.59 -0.04
CA LEU A 446 3.98 -20.85 -0.36
C LEU A 446 4.35 -21.96 0.66
N PRO A 447 3.40 -22.84 1.02
CA PRO A 447 1.95 -22.72 0.79
C PRO A 447 1.35 -21.45 1.41
N SER A 448 0.40 -20.82 0.73
CA SER A 448 -0.29 -19.60 1.19
C SER A 448 -1.33 -19.91 2.28
N THR A 449 -0.87 -20.43 3.42
CA THR A 449 -1.71 -20.76 4.59
C THR A 449 -1.25 -20.03 5.84
N THR A 450 -2.17 -19.82 6.77
CA THR A 450 -1.95 -19.18 8.07
C THR A 450 -0.76 -19.76 8.82
N GLU A 451 -0.63 -21.09 8.87
CA GLU A 451 0.43 -21.77 9.63
C GLU A 451 1.80 -21.38 9.11
N VAL A 452 1.99 -21.42 7.79
CA VAL A 452 3.25 -21.08 7.13
C VAL A 452 3.59 -19.61 7.37
N GLN A 453 2.62 -18.71 7.18
CA GLN A 453 2.88 -17.28 7.34
C GLN A 453 3.21 -16.91 8.79
N VAL A 454 2.45 -17.43 9.75
CA VAL A 454 2.70 -17.16 11.18
C VAL A 454 4.03 -17.74 11.62
N GLU A 455 4.41 -18.94 11.17
CA GLU A 455 5.74 -19.51 11.42
C GLU A 455 6.85 -18.60 10.87
N LEU A 456 6.70 -18.14 9.63
CA LEU A 456 7.68 -17.26 8.98
C LEU A 456 7.77 -15.89 9.63
N ILE A 457 6.68 -15.30 10.12
CA ILE A 457 6.73 -14.06 10.91
C ILE A 457 7.59 -14.26 12.17
N GLY A 458 7.52 -15.45 12.79
CA GLY A 458 8.30 -15.78 13.98
C GLY A 458 9.79 -16.00 13.70
N LYS A 459 10.10 -16.67 12.57
CA LYS A 459 11.48 -16.99 12.15
C LYS A 459 12.16 -15.86 11.37
N GLY A 460 11.37 -14.95 10.79
CA GLY A 460 11.84 -13.93 9.86
C GLY A 460 12.35 -14.52 8.53
N PRO A 461 13.15 -13.75 7.76
CA PRO A 461 13.58 -14.13 6.41
C PRO A 461 14.38 -15.43 6.34
N ALA A 462 15.10 -15.77 7.42
CA ALA A 462 15.86 -17.01 7.49
C ALA A 462 14.96 -18.26 7.46
N GLY A 463 13.71 -18.14 7.92
CA GLY A 463 12.73 -19.23 7.94
C GLY A 463 12.36 -19.76 6.56
N LEU A 464 12.50 -18.96 5.50
CA LEU A 464 12.20 -19.39 4.12
C LEU A 464 13.01 -20.62 3.68
N LYS A 465 14.24 -20.76 4.20
CA LYS A 465 15.13 -21.91 3.93
C LYS A 465 14.70 -23.17 4.65
N GLU A 466 13.95 -23.02 5.73
CA GLU A 466 13.56 -24.08 6.65
C GLU A 466 12.09 -24.46 6.53
N ILE A 467 11.34 -23.89 5.58
CA ILE A 467 9.94 -24.27 5.31
C ILE A 467 9.91 -25.77 5.05
N GLY A 468 9.49 -26.53 6.07
CA GLY A 468 9.24 -27.95 6.01
C GLY A 468 7.92 -28.22 5.32
N THR A 469 7.68 -29.47 4.92
CA THR A 469 6.42 -29.87 4.27
C THR A 469 5.22 -29.86 5.21
N HIS A 470 5.42 -29.71 6.53
CA HIS A 470 4.34 -29.65 7.50
C HIS A 470 4.65 -28.63 8.61
N PRO A 471 3.73 -27.71 8.93
CA PRO A 471 3.86 -26.86 10.09
C PRO A 471 3.84 -27.73 11.36
N ASP A 472 4.70 -27.41 12.33
CA ASP A 472 4.84 -28.17 13.58
C ASP A 472 3.58 -28.10 14.48
N SER A 473 2.67 -27.15 14.22
CA SER A 473 1.44 -26.96 14.99
C SER A 473 0.33 -26.28 14.18
N GLU A 474 -0.87 -26.87 14.18
CA GLU A 474 -2.08 -26.24 13.67
C GLU A 474 -2.45 -25.01 14.52
N ILE A 475 -2.79 -23.90 13.86
CA ILE A 475 -3.24 -22.69 14.55
C ILE A 475 -4.76 -22.76 14.64
N PRO A 476 -5.36 -22.83 15.85
CA PRO A 476 -6.80 -22.98 15.97
C PRO A 476 -7.51 -21.73 15.42
N VAL A 477 -8.53 -21.94 14.59
CA VAL A 477 -9.42 -20.88 14.07
C VAL A 477 -10.59 -20.72 15.03
N ALA A 478 -10.80 -19.51 15.57
CA ALA A 478 -11.99 -19.22 16.36
C ALA A 478 -13.23 -19.15 15.46
N ARG A 479 -14.37 -19.66 15.96
CA ARG A 479 -15.64 -19.71 15.20
C ARG A 479 -16.75 -18.94 15.88
N GLY A 480 -17.74 -18.52 15.08
CA GLY A 480 -18.91 -17.77 15.56
C GLY A 480 -18.50 -16.43 16.17
N ARG A 481 -19.11 -16.03 17.30
CA ARG A 481 -18.81 -14.73 17.95
C ARG A 481 -17.34 -14.57 18.36
N ALA A 482 -16.65 -15.68 18.64
CA ALA A 482 -15.23 -15.62 19.01
C ALA A 482 -14.34 -15.25 17.82
N ALA A 483 -14.79 -15.50 16.58
CA ALA A 483 -14.05 -15.15 15.36
C ALA A 483 -13.84 -13.63 15.23
N ALA A 484 -14.83 -12.84 15.69
CA ALA A 484 -14.81 -11.38 15.68
C ALA A 484 -13.99 -10.75 16.82
N THR A 485 -13.43 -11.55 17.71
CA THR A 485 -12.60 -11.04 18.82
C THR A 485 -11.12 -11.16 18.48
N LEU A 486 -10.40 -10.03 18.53
CA LEU A 486 -8.94 -10.02 18.39
C LEU A 486 -8.31 -10.83 19.53
N ARG A 487 -7.63 -11.92 19.18
CA ARG A 487 -6.94 -12.78 20.15
C ARG A 487 -5.44 -12.65 20.01
N ARG A 488 -4.73 -12.71 21.14
CA ARG A 488 -3.29 -12.65 21.16
C ARG A 488 -2.70 -14.02 20.80
N ILE A 489 -1.79 -14.04 19.83
CA ILE A 489 -0.97 -15.20 19.50
C ILE A 489 0.50 -14.84 19.62
N ARG A 490 1.34 -15.85 19.86
CA ARG A 490 2.79 -15.69 19.95
C ARG A 490 3.45 -16.57 18.91
N THR A 491 4.32 -15.96 18.11
CA THR A 491 5.14 -16.67 17.12
C THR A 491 6.60 -16.28 17.29
N GLY A 492 7.44 -17.25 17.67
CA GLY A 492 8.80 -17.00 18.12
C GLY A 492 8.86 -15.96 19.24
N GLN A 493 9.53 -14.83 18.97
CA GLN A 493 9.63 -13.69 19.89
C GLN A 493 8.60 -12.58 19.63
N ARG A 494 7.72 -12.75 18.64
CA ARG A 494 6.74 -11.75 18.23
C ARG A 494 5.38 -12.06 18.84
N GLU A 495 4.64 -10.99 19.10
CA GLU A 495 3.26 -11.04 19.56
C GLU A 495 2.37 -10.41 18.49
N LEU A 496 1.30 -11.10 18.11
CA LEU A 496 0.34 -10.66 17.11
C LEU A 496 -1.07 -10.69 17.72
N LEU A 497 -1.95 -9.82 17.23
CA LEU A 497 -3.40 -9.97 17.39
C LEU A 497 -3.94 -10.63 16.13
N LYS A 498 -4.70 -11.71 16.26
CA LYS A 498 -5.29 -12.45 15.14
C LYS A 498 -6.81 -12.26 15.13
N LEU A 499 -7.37 -12.04 13.95
CA LEU A 499 -8.80 -11.94 13.68
C LEU A 499 -9.20 -13.08 12.73
N ASP A 500 -10.17 -13.91 13.13
CA ASP A 500 -10.55 -15.16 12.43
C ASP A 500 -11.88 -15.04 11.65
N ILE A 501 -12.44 -13.84 11.51
CA ILE A 501 -13.77 -13.61 10.89
C ILE A 501 -13.83 -14.22 9.48
N VAL A 502 -12.84 -13.92 8.66
CA VAL A 502 -12.83 -14.29 7.24
C VAL A 502 -12.69 -15.80 7.10
N GLU A 503 -11.64 -16.40 7.67
CA GLU A 503 -11.46 -17.86 7.67
C GLU A 503 -12.66 -18.62 8.25
N SER A 504 -13.22 -18.18 9.39
CA SER A 504 -14.40 -18.81 9.97
C SER A 504 -15.60 -18.79 9.02
N ALA A 505 -15.82 -17.66 8.34
CA ALA A 505 -16.94 -17.50 7.42
C ALA A 505 -16.72 -18.23 6.09
N LEU A 506 -15.48 -18.39 5.63
CA LEU A 506 -15.11 -19.08 4.40
C LEU A 506 -15.17 -20.61 4.50
N SER A 507 -15.19 -21.16 5.72
CA SER A 507 -15.29 -22.61 5.96
C SER A 507 -16.58 -23.29 5.43
N VAL A 508 -17.57 -22.51 4.99
CA VAL A 508 -18.83 -23.01 4.43
C VAL A 508 -19.20 -22.27 3.14
N PRO A 509 -20.01 -22.87 2.25
CA PRO A 509 -20.61 -22.16 1.12
C PRO A 509 -21.43 -20.92 1.55
N GLY A 510 -21.51 -19.92 0.68
CA GLY A 510 -22.06 -18.60 1.04
C GLY A 510 -22.82 -17.89 -0.08
N ALA A 511 -23.17 -16.63 0.19
CA ALA A 511 -23.78 -15.70 -0.76
C ALA A 511 -22.86 -15.41 -1.97
N PRO A 512 -23.36 -14.77 -3.04
CA PRO A 512 -22.52 -14.31 -4.15
C PRO A 512 -21.30 -13.54 -3.65
N ILE A 513 -20.16 -13.71 -4.33
CA ILE A 513 -18.86 -13.23 -3.83
C ILE A 513 -18.88 -11.74 -3.49
N SER A 514 -19.49 -10.88 -4.31
CA SER A 514 -19.52 -9.44 -4.03
C SER A 514 -20.26 -9.11 -2.71
N GLU A 515 -21.44 -9.69 -2.49
CA GLU A 515 -22.21 -9.53 -1.25
C GLU A 515 -21.48 -10.10 -0.05
N ARG A 516 -20.84 -11.27 -0.24
CA ARG A 516 -20.06 -11.94 0.80
C ARG A 516 -18.86 -11.10 1.23
N LEU A 517 -18.11 -10.52 0.30
CA LEU A 517 -16.97 -9.64 0.61
C LEU A 517 -17.42 -8.37 1.33
N ASP A 518 -18.57 -7.80 0.96
CA ASP A 518 -19.09 -6.62 1.66
C ASP A 518 -19.46 -6.92 3.11
N ALA A 519 -20.14 -8.05 3.37
CA ALA A 519 -20.48 -8.48 4.72
C ALA A 519 -19.22 -8.77 5.56
N LEU A 520 -18.24 -9.49 4.99
CA LEU A 520 -16.96 -9.75 5.66
C LEU A 520 -16.21 -8.46 5.96
N ALA A 521 -16.24 -7.50 5.04
CA ALA A 521 -15.59 -6.22 5.21
C ALA A 521 -16.22 -5.40 6.33
N ASP A 522 -17.56 -5.40 6.44
CA ASP A 522 -18.29 -4.75 7.52
C ASP A 522 -17.91 -5.33 8.89
N GLU A 523 -17.98 -6.66 9.04
CA GLU A 523 -17.67 -7.34 10.31
C GLU A 523 -16.19 -7.15 10.73
N ALA A 524 -15.25 -7.30 9.79
CA ALA A 524 -13.83 -7.12 10.08
C ALA A 524 -13.48 -5.65 10.39
N ALA A 525 -14.04 -4.71 9.63
CA ALA A 525 -13.81 -3.29 9.88
C ALA A 525 -14.38 -2.86 11.25
N GLU A 526 -15.56 -3.36 11.65
CA GLU A 526 -16.13 -3.08 12.96
C GLU A 526 -15.22 -3.58 14.09
N ALA A 527 -14.74 -4.83 14.02
CA ALA A 527 -13.83 -5.39 15.02
C ALA A 527 -12.50 -4.60 15.13
N ILE A 528 -11.92 -4.20 13.99
CA ILE A 528 -10.66 -3.46 13.95
C ILE A 528 -10.86 -2.01 14.39
N ALA A 529 -11.91 -1.32 13.95
CA ALA A 529 -12.21 0.04 14.35
C ALA A 529 -12.49 0.13 15.86
N ASN A 530 -13.26 -0.81 16.40
CA ASN A 530 -13.48 -0.93 17.84
C ASN A 530 -12.16 -1.07 18.60
N HIS A 531 -11.22 -1.87 18.09
CA HIS A 531 -9.89 -1.96 18.70
C HIS A 531 -9.12 -0.63 18.64
N LEU A 532 -9.05 0.00 17.47
CA LEU A 532 -8.34 1.28 17.27
C LEU A 532 -8.84 2.39 18.21
N MET A 533 -10.16 2.50 18.41
CA MET A 533 -10.78 3.51 19.27
C MET A 533 -10.44 3.38 20.77
N HIS A 534 -9.96 2.22 21.20
CA HIS A 534 -9.58 1.96 22.60
C HIS A 534 -8.07 2.04 22.86
N LEU A 535 -7.27 2.28 21.83
CA LEU A 535 -5.82 2.37 21.96
C LEU A 535 -5.37 3.74 22.44
N PRO A 536 -4.24 3.82 23.19
CA PRO A 536 -3.68 5.10 23.56
C PRO A 536 -3.13 5.84 22.33
N PRO A 537 -3.13 7.19 22.32
CA PRO A 537 -2.54 7.98 21.26
C PRO A 537 -1.06 7.64 21.02
N ARG A 538 -0.60 7.85 19.78
CA ARG A 538 0.73 7.47 19.28
C ARG A 538 0.96 5.96 19.30
N THR A 539 -0.11 5.17 19.15
CA THR A 539 0.02 3.75 18.85
C THR A 539 -0.08 3.56 17.34
N LEU A 540 0.93 2.93 16.75
CA LEU A 540 0.88 2.49 15.36
C LEU A 540 0.31 1.07 15.31
N VAL A 541 -0.73 0.87 14.53
CA VAL A 541 -1.33 -0.44 14.28
C VAL A 541 -1.14 -0.77 12.82
N LEU A 542 -0.43 -1.87 12.55
CA LEU A 542 -0.31 -2.40 11.20
C LEU A 542 -1.31 -3.55 11.06
N VAL A 543 -2.36 -3.33 10.26
CA VAL A 543 -3.38 -4.32 9.90
C VAL A 543 -2.98 -4.96 8.58
N PHE A 544 -2.88 -6.28 8.52
CA PHE A 544 -2.40 -6.97 7.32
C PHE A 544 -3.06 -8.35 7.14
N GLY A 545 -3.14 -8.80 5.89
CA GLY A 545 -3.53 -10.15 5.55
C GLY A 545 -2.33 -11.08 5.60
N ASP A 546 -2.54 -12.32 5.99
CA ASP A 546 -1.51 -13.36 5.91
C ASP A 546 -1.55 -14.09 4.56
N HIS A 547 -2.72 -14.45 4.08
CA HIS A 547 -2.96 -14.94 2.72
C HIS A 547 -4.36 -14.51 2.28
N GLY A 548 -4.65 -14.70 1.00
CA GLY A 548 -6.01 -14.61 0.48
C GLY A 548 -6.62 -15.98 0.23
N PHE A 549 -7.59 -16.03 -0.66
CA PHE A 549 -8.37 -17.25 -0.93
C PHE A 549 -9.02 -17.17 -2.31
N THR A 550 -9.39 -18.33 -2.83
CA THR A 550 -10.26 -18.48 -4.00
C THR A 550 -11.62 -19.01 -3.57
N VAL A 551 -12.65 -18.71 -4.35
CA VAL A 551 -13.98 -19.31 -4.22
C VAL A 551 -14.56 -19.56 -5.60
N ASP A 552 -15.22 -20.70 -5.77
CA ASP A 552 -15.92 -21.02 -7.00
C ASP A 552 -17.34 -20.46 -6.94
N ALA A 553 -17.80 -19.89 -8.06
CA ALA A 553 -19.20 -19.51 -8.23
C ALA A 553 -20.07 -20.78 -8.31
N MET A 554 -21.10 -20.87 -7.47
CA MET A 554 -22.03 -22.00 -7.41
C MET A 554 -23.47 -21.51 -7.55
N GLY A 555 -24.00 -21.50 -8.78
CA GLY A 555 -25.38 -21.06 -9.03
C GLY A 555 -25.63 -19.63 -8.55
N ASN A 556 -26.37 -19.49 -7.44
CA ASN A 556 -26.66 -18.20 -6.80
C ASN A 556 -25.79 -17.90 -5.57
N GLY A 557 -24.67 -18.60 -5.39
CA GLY A 557 -23.76 -18.44 -4.25
C GLY A 557 -22.32 -18.78 -4.60
N THR A 558 -21.53 -19.10 -3.57
CA THR A 558 -20.12 -19.49 -3.71
C THR A 558 -19.82 -20.76 -2.92
N SER A 559 -18.76 -21.47 -3.30
CA SER A 559 -18.16 -22.55 -2.52
C SER A 559 -17.63 -22.10 -1.14
N ALA A 560 -17.12 -23.06 -0.37
CA ALA A 560 -16.16 -22.76 0.68
C ALA A 560 -14.88 -22.14 0.07
N GLY A 561 -14.16 -21.35 0.85
CA GLY A 561 -12.88 -20.80 0.43
C GLY A 561 -11.82 -21.89 0.29
N ASP A 562 -10.98 -21.78 -0.73
CA ASP A 562 -9.76 -22.57 -0.88
C ASP A 562 -8.54 -21.67 -0.80
N HIS A 563 -7.44 -22.19 -0.26
CA HIS A 563 -6.20 -21.46 -0.02
C HIS A 563 -5.00 -22.41 -0.03
N GLY A 564 -3.78 -21.86 -0.01
CA GLY A 564 -2.54 -22.65 -0.07
C GLY A 564 -1.92 -22.72 -1.46
N GLY A 565 -2.62 -22.25 -2.48
CA GLY A 565 -2.16 -22.10 -3.85
C GLY A 565 -1.31 -20.86 -4.10
N ALA A 566 -1.04 -20.60 -5.37
CA ALA A 566 -0.16 -19.54 -5.84
C ALA A 566 -0.89 -18.46 -6.65
N SER A 567 -2.23 -18.50 -6.69
CA SER A 567 -3.00 -17.49 -7.43
C SER A 567 -2.73 -16.09 -6.88
N PRO A 568 -2.85 -15.03 -7.70
CA PRO A 568 -2.72 -13.66 -7.23
C PRO A 568 -3.71 -13.36 -6.09
N ASP A 569 -4.91 -13.95 -6.12
CA ASP A 569 -5.93 -13.82 -5.08
C ASP A 569 -5.54 -14.46 -3.74
N GLU A 570 -4.62 -15.43 -3.73
CA GLU A 570 -4.11 -16.08 -2.51
C GLU A 570 -2.82 -15.46 -2.01
N VAL A 571 -1.95 -15.01 -2.92
CA VAL A 571 -0.58 -14.60 -2.61
C VAL A 571 -0.46 -13.10 -2.33
N LEU A 572 -1.27 -12.28 -3.00
CA LEU A 572 -1.16 -10.84 -2.89
C LEU A 572 -2.16 -10.33 -1.85
N VAL A 573 -1.63 -9.82 -0.75
CA VAL A 573 -2.42 -9.39 0.41
C VAL A 573 -2.12 -7.94 0.79
N PRO A 574 -3.07 -7.23 1.39
CA PRO A 574 -2.89 -5.83 1.71
C PRO A 574 -2.29 -5.67 3.12
N ALA A 575 -1.64 -4.53 3.34
CA ALA A 575 -1.39 -4.03 4.69
C ALA A 575 -1.61 -2.52 4.80
N PHE A 576 -2.17 -2.09 5.92
CA PHE A 576 -2.56 -0.71 6.21
C PHE A 576 -2.00 -0.29 7.56
N SER A 577 -1.25 0.82 7.58
CA SER A 577 -0.70 1.38 8.81
C SER A 577 -1.57 2.51 9.32
N TRP A 578 -2.05 2.37 10.56
CA TRP A 578 -2.91 3.33 11.23
C TRP A 578 -2.20 3.92 12.44
N LEU A 579 -2.13 5.24 12.55
CA LEU A 579 -1.63 5.94 13.72
C LEU A 579 -2.79 6.48 14.54
N VAL A 580 -2.93 6.01 15.78
CA VAL A 580 -3.98 6.45 16.71
C VAL A 580 -3.65 7.80 17.32
N GLY A 581 -4.63 8.72 17.36
CA GLY A 581 -4.50 10.09 17.85
C GLY A 581 -4.27 11.12 16.73
N ALA A 582 -4.42 12.41 17.08
CA ALA A 582 -4.18 13.49 16.14
C ALA A 582 -2.73 13.47 15.65
N VAL A 583 -2.57 13.36 14.33
CA VAL A 583 -1.30 13.66 13.66
C VAL A 583 -1.18 15.19 13.68
N HIS A 584 -0.23 15.70 14.46
CA HIS A 584 0.04 17.13 14.52
C HIS A 584 0.84 17.58 13.31
#